data_AF-C5KT99-F1
#
_entry.id   AF-C5KT99-F1
#
_cell.length_a   1.000
_cell.length_b   1.000
_cell.length_c   1.000
_cell.angle_alpha   90.00
_cell.angle_beta   90.00
_cell.angle_gamma   90.00
#
_symmetry.space_group_name_H-M   'P 1'
#
loop_
_entity.id
_entity.type
_entity.pdbx_description
1 polymer ?
#
loop_
_entity_poly.entity_id
_entity_poly.type
_entity_poly.pdbx_seq_one_letter_code
_entity_poly.pdbx_strand_id
1 'polypeptide(L)'
;PPRKDITNIHVRLLLLEESIGIVCAQLFLDLHGHSQKMNVSFYGCGVSNIACAVYPKLASKATEDVSFESSRWKFAKAQLKTARSVAYRRFGVINSYTVECSFYGSDCASPPYVAEFDQTRLASIGAALGRAMAAYFQVP
;
A
#
# COMPACT_ATOMS: atom_id res chain seq x y z
N PRO A 1 7.14 -26.97 6.87
CA PRO A 1 6.13 -25.89 7.00
C PRO A 1 5.26 -25.78 5.73
N PRO A 2 3.93 -25.72 5.85
CA PRO A 2 3.08 -25.61 4.67
C PRO A 2 3.37 -24.26 4.00
N ARG A 3 3.68 -24.30 2.69
CA ARG A 3 3.91 -23.10 1.88
C ARG A 3 2.58 -22.35 1.84
N LYS A 4 2.52 -21.16 2.43
CA LYS A 4 1.35 -20.28 2.29
C LYS A 4 1.06 -20.11 0.80
N ASP A 5 -0.11 -20.56 0.38
CA ASP A 5 -0.57 -20.72 -1.01
C ASP A 5 -0.45 -19.43 -1.82
N ILE A 6 0.60 -19.36 -2.64
CA ILE A 6 0.80 -18.32 -3.66
C ILE A 6 -0.28 -18.40 -4.74
N THR A 7 -0.88 -19.58 -4.89
CA THR A 7 -2.03 -19.89 -5.74
C THR A 7 -3.24 -19.04 -5.38
N ASN A 8 -3.50 -18.76 -4.10
CA ASN A 8 -4.69 -18.00 -3.68
C ASN A 8 -4.65 -16.51 -4.08
N ILE A 9 -3.46 -15.88 -4.03
CA ILE A 9 -3.30 -14.47 -4.45
C ILE A 9 -3.38 -14.36 -5.97
N HIS A 10 -2.73 -15.28 -6.71
CA HIS A 10 -2.87 -15.33 -8.16
C HIS A 10 -4.32 -15.56 -8.58
N VAL A 11 -5.02 -16.51 -7.96
CA VAL A 11 -6.43 -16.81 -8.27
C VAL A 11 -7.33 -15.60 -7.99
N ARG A 12 -7.15 -14.87 -6.87
CA ARG A 12 -7.95 -13.66 -6.62
C ARG A 12 -7.67 -12.51 -7.57
N LEU A 13 -6.43 -12.36 -8.03
CA LEU A 13 -6.07 -11.32 -9.00
C LEU A 13 -6.49 -11.68 -10.44
N LEU A 14 -6.53 -12.98 -10.78
CA LEU A 14 -7.10 -13.50 -12.03
C LEU A 14 -8.64 -13.37 -12.03
N LEU A 15 -9.30 -13.57 -10.90
CA LEU A 15 -10.74 -13.30 -10.76
C LEU A 15 -11.08 -11.81 -10.99
N LEU A 16 -10.15 -10.90 -10.70
CA LEU A 16 -10.24 -9.48 -11.07
C LEU A 16 -10.19 -9.27 -12.59
N GLU A 17 -9.42 -10.07 -13.36
CA GLU A 17 -9.44 -10.03 -14.84
C GLU A 17 -10.78 -10.53 -15.40
N GLU A 18 -11.33 -11.61 -14.85
CA GLU A 18 -12.58 -12.20 -15.35
C GLU A 18 -13.83 -11.40 -14.95
N SER A 19 -13.82 -10.75 -13.78
CA SER A 19 -14.97 -10.00 -13.26
C SER A 19 -15.03 -8.56 -13.77
N ILE A 20 -13.91 -8.02 -14.24
CA ILE A 20 -13.77 -6.61 -14.63
C ILE A 20 -13.30 -6.57 -16.08
N GLY A 21 -14.22 -6.88 -17.00
CA GLY A 21 -14.01 -6.66 -18.42
C GLY A 21 -13.51 -5.24 -18.67
N ILE A 22 -12.24 -5.12 -19.08
CA ILE A 22 -11.59 -3.90 -19.56
C ILE A 22 -11.68 -2.72 -18.57
N VAL A 23 -11.11 -2.86 -17.36
CA VAL A 23 -10.68 -1.69 -16.59
C VAL A 23 -9.19 -1.76 -16.37
N CYS A 24 -8.45 -0.86 -17.01
CA CYS A 24 -7.05 -0.59 -16.70
C CYS A 24 -6.97 -0.06 -15.27
N ALA A 25 -6.82 -0.95 -14.29
CA ALA A 25 -6.70 -0.57 -12.89
C ALA A 25 -5.55 0.44 -12.73
N GLN A 26 -5.85 1.61 -12.18
CA GLN A 26 -4.87 2.71 -12.07
C GLN A 26 -4.10 2.69 -10.75
N LEU A 27 -4.64 2.01 -9.73
CA LEU A 27 -4.08 1.89 -8.38
C LEU A 27 -4.35 0.48 -7.84
N PHE A 28 -3.34 -0.13 -7.25
CA PHE A 28 -3.44 -1.40 -6.53
C PHE A 28 -2.85 -1.25 -5.13
N LEU A 29 -3.66 -1.54 -4.10
CA LEU A 29 -3.26 -1.49 -2.69
C LEU A 29 -3.46 -2.86 -2.04
N ASP A 30 -2.34 -3.49 -1.69
CA ASP A 30 -2.28 -4.72 -0.89
C ASP A 30 -2.10 -4.34 0.59
N LEU A 31 -3.17 -4.36 1.38
CA LEU A 31 -3.18 -3.87 2.77
C LEU A 31 -2.75 -4.97 3.76
N HIS A 32 -1.77 -4.68 4.61
CA HIS A 32 -1.18 -5.62 5.58
C HIS A 32 -0.99 -4.99 6.96
N GLY A 33 -0.91 -5.84 7.98
CA GLY A 33 -0.40 -5.46 9.31
C GLY A 33 1.06 -5.91 9.49
N HIS A 34 1.89 -5.12 10.15
CA HIS A 34 3.29 -5.46 10.46
C HIS A 34 3.65 -5.17 11.93
N SER A 35 4.40 -6.08 12.56
CA SER A 35 4.66 -6.09 14.00
C SER A 35 6.04 -5.61 14.42
N GLN A 36 6.78 -4.86 13.58
CA GLN A 36 8.18 -4.49 13.86
C GLN A 36 8.50 -3.00 13.72
N LYS A 37 7.67 -2.23 13.04
CA LYS A 37 7.88 -0.79 12.78
C LYS A 37 6.66 -0.01 13.21
N MET A 38 6.82 1.24 13.64
CA MET A 38 5.71 2.18 13.87
C MET A 38 5.19 2.74 12.53
N ASN A 39 4.01 3.37 12.56
CA ASN A 39 3.36 4.04 11.43
C ASN A 39 2.88 3.12 10.31
N VAL A 40 2.27 3.75 9.29
CA VAL A 40 1.90 3.14 8.01
C VAL A 40 2.98 3.42 6.98
N SER A 41 3.42 2.39 6.27
CA SER A 41 4.51 2.48 5.29
C SER A 41 4.12 1.87 3.95
N PHE A 42 4.58 2.49 2.86
CA PHE A 42 4.37 2.00 1.50
C PHE A 42 5.59 1.24 1.00
N TYR A 43 5.34 0.13 0.32
CA TYR A 43 6.36 -0.58 -0.44
C TYR A 43 5.93 -0.60 -1.90
N GLY A 44 6.75 -0.04 -2.79
CA GLY A 44 6.50 0.07 -4.23
C GLY A 44 7.30 -0.91 -5.08
N CYS A 45 7.15 -0.84 -6.40
CA CYS A 45 7.87 -1.66 -7.37
C CYS A 45 9.08 -1.00 -8.04
N GLY A 46 9.42 0.24 -7.69
CA GLY A 46 10.82 0.70 -7.71
C GLY A 46 11.53 0.89 -9.02
N VAL A 47 10.83 0.93 -10.15
CA VAL A 47 11.50 0.90 -11.46
C VAL A 47 11.95 2.30 -11.92
N SER A 48 12.49 3.12 -11.00
CA SER A 48 13.15 4.41 -11.25
C SER A 48 12.29 5.65 -11.53
N ASN A 49 10.97 5.62 -11.36
CA ASN A 49 10.14 6.81 -11.60
C ASN A 49 9.67 7.48 -10.29
N ILE A 50 9.94 8.78 -10.15
CA ILE A 50 9.35 9.67 -9.12
C ILE A 50 7.83 9.46 -9.05
N ALA A 51 7.18 9.13 -10.18
CA ALA A 51 5.75 8.82 -10.27
C ALA A 51 5.26 7.81 -9.23
N CYS A 52 6.00 6.71 -8.99
CA CYS A 52 5.59 5.70 -8.00
C CYS A 52 5.60 6.23 -6.55
N ALA A 53 6.28 7.35 -6.28
CA ALA A 53 6.35 7.94 -4.96
C ALA A 53 5.33 9.07 -4.76
N VAL A 54 4.68 9.56 -5.83
CA VAL A 54 3.75 10.71 -5.74
C VAL A 54 2.52 10.37 -4.91
N TYR A 55 1.82 9.26 -5.21
CA TYR A 55 0.64 8.87 -4.43
C TYR A 55 0.97 8.64 -2.93
N PRO A 56 2.00 7.85 -2.56
CA PRO A 56 2.41 7.73 -1.16
C PRO A 56 2.80 9.06 -0.50
N LYS A 57 3.36 10.00 -1.27
CA LYS A 57 3.68 11.34 -0.76
C LYS A 57 2.42 12.16 -0.48
N LEU A 58 1.39 12.06 -1.32
CA LEU A 58 0.09 12.68 -1.06
C LEU A 58 -0.59 12.04 0.15
N ALA A 59 -0.52 10.71 0.28
CA ALA A 59 -1.03 10.00 1.45
C ALA A 59 -0.36 10.49 2.75
N SER A 60 0.97 10.68 2.74
CA SER A 60 1.71 11.24 3.89
C SER A 60 1.42 12.72 4.17
N LYS A 61 0.69 13.40 3.30
CA LYS A 61 0.19 14.76 3.52
C LYS A 61 -1.26 14.77 3.99
N ALA A 62 -2.01 13.68 3.71
CA ALA A 62 -3.40 13.53 4.12
C ALA A 62 -3.55 12.98 5.56
N THR A 63 -2.50 12.36 6.11
CA THR A 63 -2.41 11.92 7.51
C THR A 63 -0.94 11.88 7.96
N GLU A 64 -0.72 12.14 9.25
CA GLU A 64 0.58 11.98 9.93
C GLU A 64 0.93 10.51 10.20
N ASP A 65 -0.06 9.61 10.16
CA ASP A 65 0.13 8.18 10.38
C ASP A 65 0.94 7.50 9.27
N VAL A 66 1.01 8.11 8.09
CA VAL A 66 1.75 7.58 6.94
C VAL A 66 3.16 8.16 6.95
N SER A 67 4.14 7.29 7.19
CA SER A 67 5.55 7.66 7.12
C SER A 67 6.08 7.41 5.70
N PHE A 68 6.29 8.52 4.98
CA PHE A 68 6.93 8.47 3.66
C PHE A 68 8.41 8.07 3.74
N GLU A 69 9.07 8.36 4.84
CA GLU A 69 10.51 8.06 5.04
C GLU A 69 10.75 6.57 5.31
N SER A 70 9.86 5.90 6.05
CA SER A 70 9.91 4.46 6.26
C SER A 70 9.52 3.66 5.01
N SER A 71 8.89 4.32 4.03
CA SER A 71 8.46 3.70 2.78
C SER A 71 9.64 3.29 1.89
N ARG A 72 9.46 2.25 1.08
CA ARG A 72 10.53 1.64 0.27
C ARG A 72 10.10 1.43 -1.16
N TRP A 73 10.88 1.98 -2.07
CA TRP A 73 10.59 1.90 -3.50
C TRP A 73 11.35 0.75 -4.16
N LYS A 74 12.58 0.48 -3.71
CA LYS A 74 13.45 -0.51 -4.33
C LYS A 74 12.82 -1.91 -4.32
N PHE A 75 12.94 -2.57 -5.46
CA PHE A 75 12.35 -3.85 -5.73
C PHE A 75 13.43 -4.95 -5.74
N ALA A 76 13.30 -5.96 -4.88
CA ALA A 76 14.28 -7.05 -4.75
C ALA A 76 13.78 -8.34 -5.43
N LYS A 77 14.70 -9.21 -5.88
CA LYS A 77 14.36 -10.52 -6.49
C LYS A 77 13.48 -11.39 -5.59
N ALA A 78 13.66 -11.32 -4.26
CA ALA A 78 12.81 -12.05 -3.31
C ALA A 78 11.33 -11.62 -3.34
N GLN A 79 11.04 -10.41 -3.82
CA GLN A 79 9.70 -9.82 -3.86
C GLN A 79 8.99 -10.05 -5.20
N LEU A 80 9.58 -10.81 -6.13
CA LEU A 80 8.97 -11.17 -7.43
C LEU A 80 7.67 -11.99 -7.29
N LYS A 81 7.30 -12.44 -6.11
CA LYS A 81 6.08 -13.22 -5.88
C LYS A 81 5.02 -12.48 -5.08
N THR A 82 5.26 -11.22 -4.71
CA THR A 82 4.26 -10.42 -3.98
C THR A 82 3.11 -10.01 -4.88
N ALA A 83 1.92 -9.79 -4.30
CA ALA A 83 0.73 -9.36 -5.03
C ALA A 83 1.00 -8.07 -5.82
N ARG A 84 1.63 -7.09 -5.16
CA ARG A 84 2.11 -5.85 -5.78
C ARG A 84 2.96 -6.08 -7.04
N SER A 85 3.91 -7.01 -6.96
CA SER A 85 4.82 -7.30 -8.07
C SER A 85 4.11 -7.92 -9.27
N VAL A 86 3.10 -8.73 -8.98
CA VAL A 86 2.27 -9.37 -9.99
C VAL A 86 1.36 -8.32 -10.63
N ALA A 87 0.66 -7.50 -9.85
CA ALA A 87 -0.11 -6.34 -10.32
C ALA A 87 0.70 -5.42 -11.26
N TYR A 88 1.91 -5.05 -10.86
CA TYR A 88 2.79 -4.20 -11.67
C TYR A 88 3.23 -4.87 -12.99
N ARG A 89 3.75 -6.10 -12.95
CA ARG A 89 4.40 -6.71 -14.14
C ARG A 89 3.44 -7.41 -15.08
N ARG A 90 2.35 -7.98 -14.55
CA ARG A 90 1.42 -8.77 -15.35
C ARG A 90 0.24 -7.94 -15.85
N PHE A 91 -0.16 -6.92 -15.11
CA PHE A 91 -1.35 -6.10 -15.40
C PHE A 91 -1.01 -4.64 -15.68
N GLY A 92 0.27 -4.26 -15.62
CA GLY A 92 0.71 -2.90 -15.95
C GLY A 92 0.30 -1.82 -14.96
N VAL A 93 -0.15 -2.19 -13.75
CA VAL A 93 -0.60 -1.22 -12.74
C VAL A 93 0.62 -0.54 -12.12
N ILE A 94 1.00 0.62 -12.65
CA ILE A 94 2.22 1.36 -12.23
C ILE A 94 2.18 1.71 -10.74
N ASN A 95 1.01 2.17 -10.26
CA ASN A 95 0.77 2.50 -8.87
C ASN A 95 0.35 1.24 -8.09
N SER A 96 1.27 0.29 -7.98
CA SER A 96 1.06 -0.92 -7.17
C SER A 96 1.84 -0.80 -5.88
N TYR A 97 1.17 -1.02 -4.74
CA TYR A 97 1.77 -0.92 -3.41
C TYR A 97 1.36 -2.05 -2.47
N THR A 98 2.26 -2.38 -1.55
CA THR A 98 1.90 -3.01 -0.28
C THR A 98 1.89 -1.90 0.76
N VAL A 99 0.81 -1.81 1.52
CA VAL A 99 0.64 -0.84 2.61
C VAL A 99 0.73 -1.62 3.91
N GLU A 100 1.79 -1.40 4.68
CA GLU A 100 1.97 -2.06 5.97
C GLU A 100 1.59 -1.10 7.09
N CYS A 101 0.59 -1.48 7.87
CA CYS A 101 0.15 -0.77 9.06
C CYS A 101 0.78 -1.42 10.30
N SER A 102 1.45 -0.63 11.14
CA SER A 102 2.04 -1.11 12.39
C SER A 102 1.05 -1.77 13.34
N PHE A 103 1.48 -2.74 14.15
CA PHE A 103 0.78 -3.14 15.38
C PHE A 103 1.21 -2.35 16.63
N TYR A 104 2.30 -1.58 16.55
CA TYR A 104 2.77 -0.72 17.64
C TYR A 104 2.11 0.67 17.65
N GLY A 105 1.38 1.04 16.60
CA GLY A 105 0.75 2.36 16.47
C GLY A 105 1.62 3.39 15.74
N SER A 106 1.25 4.66 15.88
CA SER A 106 1.92 5.80 15.24
C SER A 106 2.72 6.64 16.24
N ASP A 107 3.87 7.15 15.81
CA ASP A 107 4.71 8.09 16.56
C ASP A 107 4.28 9.56 16.39
N CYS A 108 3.12 9.83 15.77
CA CYS A 108 2.62 11.19 15.60
C CYS A 108 2.14 11.84 16.92
N ALA A 109 1.98 11.05 17.98
CA ALA A 109 1.75 11.60 19.32
C ALA A 109 3.06 12.06 19.96
N SER A 110 2.99 13.09 20.80
CA SER A 110 4.16 13.57 21.54
C SER A 110 4.73 12.45 22.43
N PRO A 111 6.05 12.17 22.39
CA PRO A 111 6.67 11.20 23.30
C PRO A 111 6.32 11.49 24.76
N PRO A 112 6.07 10.47 25.61
CA PRO A 112 6.26 9.03 25.37
C PRO A 112 5.04 8.31 24.77
N TYR A 113 4.00 9.04 24.37
CA TYR A 113 2.75 8.44 23.94
C TYR A 113 2.87 7.90 22.52
N VAL A 114 2.46 6.66 22.33
CA VAL A 114 2.28 6.06 21.00
C VAL A 114 0.79 6.00 20.73
N ALA A 115 0.45 6.43 19.54
CA ALA A 115 -0.90 6.66 19.15
C ALA A 115 -1.43 5.34 18.54
N GLU A 116 -2.19 4.57 19.33
CA GLU A 116 -2.63 3.22 18.94
C GLU A 116 -3.50 3.22 17.68
N PHE A 117 -3.42 2.12 16.92
CA PHE A 117 -4.26 1.89 15.75
C PHE A 117 -5.47 1.04 16.11
N ASP A 118 -6.48 1.70 16.69
CA ASP A 118 -7.81 1.12 16.85
C ASP A 118 -8.59 1.12 15.52
N GLN A 119 -9.79 0.54 15.53
CA GLN A 119 -10.63 0.47 14.32
C GLN A 119 -11.01 1.85 13.79
N THR A 120 -11.28 2.81 14.68
CA THR A 120 -11.66 4.18 14.32
C THR A 120 -10.53 4.87 13.55
N ARG A 121 -9.31 4.73 14.05
CA ARG A 121 -8.14 5.34 13.42
C ARG A 121 -7.73 4.63 12.15
N LEU A 122 -7.81 3.30 12.10
CA LEU A 122 -7.63 2.55 10.85
C LEU A 122 -8.62 3.01 9.78
N ALA A 123 -9.88 3.27 10.15
CA ALA A 123 -10.87 3.85 9.25
C ALA A 123 -10.50 5.29 8.82
N SER A 124 -10.00 6.12 9.74
CA SER A 124 -9.50 7.47 9.43
C SER A 124 -8.31 7.45 8.45
N ILE A 125 -7.37 6.53 8.65
CA ILE A 125 -6.25 6.27 7.73
C ILE A 125 -6.81 5.86 6.38
N GLY A 126 -7.76 4.91 6.32
CA GLY A 126 -8.44 4.52 5.09
C GLY A 126 -9.09 5.70 4.36
N ALA A 127 -9.78 6.58 5.09
CA ALA A 127 -10.37 7.80 4.53
C ALA A 127 -9.29 8.78 4.00
N ALA A 128 -8.16 8.90 4.69
CA ALA A 128 -7.03 9.72 4.24
C ALA A 128 -6.41 9.18 2.94
N LEU A 129 -6.25 7.85 2.83
CA LEU A 129 -5.82 7.21 1.58
C LEU A 129 -6.82 7.47 0.45
N GLY A 130 -8.13 7.40 0.73
CA GLY A 130 -9.18 7.75 -0.23
C GLY A 130 -9.10 9.20 -0.71
N ARG A 131 -8.89 10.17 0.19
CA ARG A 131 -8.68 11.58 -0.18
C ARG A 131 -7.43 11.79 -1.03
N ALA A 132 -6.33 11.13 -0.66
CA ALA A 132 -5.09 11.18 -1.44
C ALA A 132 -5.28 10.57 -2.83
N MET A 133 -6.08 9.50 -2.95
CA MET A 133 -6.43 8.88 -4.22
C MET A 133 -7.24 9.83 -5.10
N ALA A 134 -8.28 10.47 -4.56
CA ALA A 134 -9.07 11.46 -5.28
C ALA A 134 -8.21 12.62 -5.80
N ALA A 135 -7.34 13.16 -4.94
CA ALA A 135 -6.40 14.22 -5.32
C ALA A 135 -5.40 13.77 -6.40
N TYR A 136 -4.87 12.54 -6.29
CA TYR A 136 -3.90 12.00 -7.24
C TYR A 136 -4.50 11.78 -8.64
N PHE A 137 -5.72 11.25 -8.70
CA PHE A 137 -6.41 10.97 -9.96
C PHE A 137 -7.29 12.13 -10.45
N GLN A 138 -7.33 13.25 -9.73
CA GLN A 138 -8.17 14.41 -10.03
C GLN A 138 -9.65 14.01 -10.19
N VAL A 139 -10.10 13.07 -9.35
CA VAL A 139 -11.51 12.66 -9.33
C VAL A 139 -12.30 13.77 -8.63
N PRO A 140 -13.36 14.31 -9.26
CA PRO A 140 -14.18 15.37 -8.68
C PRO A 140 -14.91 14.95 -7.40
#